data_AF-A0A4P8IK16-F1
#
_entry.id   AF-A0A4P8IK16-F1
#
_cell.length_a   1.000
_cell.length_b   1.000
_cell.length_c   1.000
_cell.angle_alpha   90.00
_cell.angle_beta   90.00
_cell.angle_gamma   90.00
#
_symmetry.space_group_name_H-M   'P 1'
#
loop_
_entity.id
_entity.type
_entity.pdbx_description
1 polymer ?
#
loop_
_entity_poly.entity_id
_entity_poly.type
_entity_poly.pdbx_seq_one_letter_code
_entity_poly.pdbx_strand_id
1 'polypeptide(L)'
;MPQMIEHIDAIARRKQRDALFVTFFDDPSGERSPYRWVDHPARATIIAWLDAHGYAWEPCGEVADERVMRSYRGSIYIDAPFDRGDSLYRELEAFLEYPDGSLRLPHMRFLVIGLEYAQENAHHDEPGFWERWAEDF
;
A
#
# COMPACT_ATOMS: atom_id res chain seq x y z
N MET A 1 -6.99 15.85 13.60
CA MET A 1 -8.33 15.25 13.37
C MET A 1 -8.12 13.78 13.05
N PRO A 2 -8.95 12.86 13.55
CA PRO A 2 -8.86 11.46 13.14
C PRO A 2 -9.04 11.37 11.62
N GLN A 3 -8.13 10.66 10.96
CA GLN A 3 -8.18 10.42 9.51
C GLN A 3 -8.58 8.97 9.29
N MET A 4 -9.59 8.76 8.44
CA MET A 4 -9.96 7.43 7.97
C MET A 4 -8.93 6.98 6.93
N ILE A 5 -8.36 5.79 7.11
CA ILE A 5 -7.35 5.22 6.24
C ILE A 5 -8.02 4.10 5.45
N GLU A 6 -8.05 4.23 4.12
CA GLU A 6 -8.67 3.22 3.24
C GLU A 6 -7.71 2.04 3.04
N HIS A 7 -8.24 0.81 2.96
CA HIS A 7 -7.44 -0.38 2.70
C HIS A 7 -7.07 -0.48 1.21
N ILE A 8 -5.91 -1.06 0.89
CA ILE A 8 -5.41 -1.12 -0.49
C ILE A 8 -6.35 -1.88 -1.45
N ASP A 9 -7.05 -2.90 -0.96
CA ASP A 9 -8.05 -3.64 -1.74
C ASP A 9 -9.30 -2.79 -2.02
N ALA A 10 -9.75 -1.98 -1.04
CA ALA A 10 -10.80 -1.00 -1.27
C ALA A 10 -10.38 0.09 -2.27
N ILE A 11 -9.13 0.56 -2.20
CA ILE A 11 -8.57 1.51 -3.19
C ILE A 11 -8.58 0.88 -4.60
N ALA A 12 -8.15 -0.38 -4.74
CA ALA A 12 -8.17 -1.08 -6.02
C ALA A 12 -9.60 -1.20 -6.60
N ARG A 13 -10.59 -1.55 -5.77
CA ARG A 13 -12.00 -1.56 -6.15
C ARG A 13 -12.50 -0.18 -6.53
N ARG A 14 -12.21 0.87 -5.76
CA ARG A 14 -12.59 2.26 -6.07
C ARG A 14 -11.99 2.74 -7.41
N LYS A 15 -10.74 2.38 -7.68
CA LYS A 15 -10.03 2.78 -8.91
C LYS A 15 -10.33 1.87 -10.10
N GLN A 16 -10.99 0.71 -9.89
CA GLN A 16 -11.27 -0.31 -10.90
C GLN A 16 -10.01 -0.74 -11.68
N ARG A 17 -8.91 -0.92 -10.95
CA ARG A 17 -7.61 -1.36 -11.48
C ARG A 17 -6.72 -1.92 -10.37
N ASP A 18 -5.67 -2.60 -10.77
CA ASP A 18 -4.59 -3.01 -9.86
C ASP A 18 -4.01 -1.78 -9.13
N ALA A 19 -3.71 -1.94 -7.85
CA ALA A 19 -3.21 -0.86 -7.00
C ALA A 19 -1.81 -1.18 -6.47
N LEU A 20 -0.89 -0.23 -6.66
CA LEU A 20 0.48 -0.28 -6.19
C LEU A 20 0.58 0.33 -4.80
N PHE A 21 1.35 -0.32 -3.94
CA PHE A 21 1.63 0.21 -2.61
C PHE A 21 3.00 -0.24 -2.10
N VAL A 22 3.51 0.50 -1.12
CA VAL A 22 4.66 0.06 -0.31
C VAL A 22 4.26 -0.10 1.14
N THR A 23 4.82 -1.11 1.80
CA THR A 23 4.69 -1.34 3.25
C THR A 23 6.07 -1.30 3.90
N PHE A 24 6.10 -0.95 5.18
CA PHE A 24 7.31 -0.69 5.96
C PHE A 24 7.37 -1.54 7.24
N PHE A 25 6.54 -2.59 7.30
CA PHE A 25 6.47 -3.45 8.48
C PHE A 25 7.56 -4.52 8.49
N ASP A 26 7.90 -5.04 7.32
CA ASP A 26 8.90 -6.08 7.10
C ASP A 26 9.58 -5.91 5.74
N ASP A 27 10.61 -6.72 5.51
CA ASP A 27 11.32 -6.80 4.23
C ASP A 27 10.90 -8.07 3.44
N PRO A 28 11.41 -8.29 2.21
CA PRO A 28 11.10 -9.50 1.45
C PRO A 28 11.47 -10.83 2.15
N SER A 29 12.45 -10.85 3.05
CA SER A 29 12.80 -12.04 3.85
C SER A 29 11.85 -12.28 5.02
N GLY A 30 10.97 -11.32 5.33
CA GLY A 30 10.07 -11.34 6.48
C GLY A 30 10.72 -10.78 7.74
N GLU A 31 11.91 -10.18 7.64
CA GLU A 31 12.54 -9.51 8.77
C GLU A 31 11.74 -8.25 9.11
N ARG A 32 11.29 -8.16 10.36
CA ARG A 32 10.52 -7.02 10.85
C ARG A 32 11.36 -5.75 10.81
N SER A 33 10.78 -4.66 10.34
CA SER A 33 11.42 -3.36 10.37
C SER A 33 11.77 -2.96 11.81
N PRO A 34 13.01 -2.51 12.07
CA PRO A 34 13.40 -2.03 13.40
C PRO A 34 12.83 -0.62 13.68
N TYR A 35 12.26 0.04 12.68
CA TYR A 35 11.76 1.41 12.78
C TYR A 35 10.25 1.44 13.03
N ARG A 36 9.81 2.46 13.79
CA ARG A 36 8.40 2.86 13.74
C ARG A 36 8.14 3.53 12.39
N TRP A 37 6.95 3.33 11.85
CA TRP A 37 6.63 3.84 10.52
C TRP A 37 6.79 5.37 10.39
N VAL A 38 6.53 6.12 11.46
CA VAL A 38 6.68 7.59 11.50
C VAL A 38 8.14 8.01 11.27
N ASP A 39 9.07 7.22 11.80
CA ASP A 39 10.51 7.50 11.79
C ASP A 39 11.25 6.62 10.77
N HIS A 40 10.52 5.96 9.86
CA HIS A 40 11.10 4.99 8.93
C HIS A 40 11.86 5.71 7.80
N PRO A 41 13.19 5.53 7.68
CA PRO A 41 14.00 6.28 6.73
C PRO A 41 13.58 6.02 5.27
N ALA A 42 13.30 4.77 4.91
CA ALA A 42 12.80 4.45 3.56
C ALA A 42 11.47 5.15 3.25
N ARG A 43 10.57 5.27 4.24
CA ARG A 43 9.27 5.91 4.03
C ARG A 43 9.42 7.40 3.77
N ALA A 44 10.27 8.07 4.55
CA ALA A 44 10.60 9.47 4.33
C ALA A 44 11.23 9.69 2.95
N THR A 45 12.18 8.84 2.55
CA THR A 45 12.83 8.90 1.23
C THR A 45 11.83 8.71 0.09
N ILE A 46 10.92 7.73 0.18
CA ILE A 46 9.93 7.46 -0.87
C ILE A 46 8.94 8.62 -0.98
N ILE A 47 8.40 9.13 0.13
CA ILE A 47 7.47 10.27 0.11
C ILE A 47 8.12 11.49 -0.54
N ALA A 48 9.35 11.83 -0.12
CA ALA A 48 10.06 12.96 -0.69
C ALA A 48 10.33 12.79 -2.19
N TRP A 49 10.62 11.56 -2.64
CA TRP A 49 10.81 11.27 -4.05
C TRP A 49 9.50 11.36 -4.85
N LEU A 50 8.41 10.76 -4.35
CA LEU A 50 7.09 10.82 -4.97
C LEU A 50 6.63 12.28 -5.13
N ASP A 51 6.76 13.09 -4.08
CA ASP A 51 6.43 14.53 -4.10
C ASP A 51 7.27 15.29 -5.13
N ALA A 52 8.59 15.01 -5.20
CA ALA A 52 9.49 15.68 -6.13
C ALA A 52 9.24 15.32 -7.60
N HIS A 53 8.69 14.12 -7.88
CA HIS A 53 8.42 13.64 -9.24
C HIS A 53 6.93 13.74 -9.62
N GLY A 54 6.09 14.29 -8.73
CA GLY A 54 4.69 14.59 -9.02
C GLY A 54 3.75 13.39 -8.96
N TYR A 55 4.13 12.32 -8.25
CA TYR A 55 3.25 11.17 -8.03
C TYR A 55 2.20 11.52 -6.97
N ALA A 56 0.93 11.28 -7.27
CA ALA A 56 -0.10 11.28 -6.24
C ALA A 56 0.03 10.00 -5.38
N TRP A 57 -0.09 10.17 -4.07
CA TRP A 57 -0.01 9.07 -3.11
C TRP A 57 -0.90 9.38 -1.89
N GLU A 58 -1.37 8.35 -1.21
CA GLU A 58 -2.12 8.51 0.04
C GLU A 58 -1.79 7.39 1.05
N PRO A 59 -1.86 7.65 2.36
CA PRO A 59 -1.81 6.61 3.39
C PRO A 59 -2.87 5.53 3.14
N CYS A 60 -2.49 4.26 3.23
CA CYS A 60 -3.43 3.14 3.09
C CYS A 60 -3.22 2.04 4.13
N GLY A 61 -4.27 1.27 4.39
CA GLY A 61 -4.17 -0.02 5.05
C GLY A 61 -3.64 -1.08 4.08
N GLU A 62 -3.09 -2.16 4.64
CA GLU A 62 -2.92 -3.40 3.87
C GLU A 62 -4.28 -4.03 3.57
N VAL A 63 -4.32 -5.17 2.88
CA VAL A 63 -5.58 -5.88 2.57
C VAL A 63 -6.40 -6.09 3.84
N ALA A 64 -7.68 -5.72 3.79
CA ALA A 64 -8.61 -5.90 4.90
C ALA A 64 -8.85 -7.40 5.18
N ASP A 65 -8.88 -7.76 6.47
CA ASP A 65 -9.15 -9.13 6.94
C ASP A 65 -10.09 -9.06 8.15
N GLU A 66 -11.27 -9.65 7.99
CA GLU A 66 -12.33 -9.73 9.02
C GLU A 66 -11.91 -10.49 10.29
N ARG A 67 -10.76 -11.14 10.30
CA ARG A 67 -10.24 -11.86 11.48
C ARG A 67 -9.32 -11.00 12.33
N VAL A 68 -8.92 -9.82 11.84
CA VAL A 68 -7.94 -8.98 12.54
C VAL A 68 -8.12 -7.50 12.24
N MET A 69 -8.30 -6.71 13.29
CA MET A 69 -8.17 -5.25 13.22
C MET A 69 -6.70 -4.85 13.41
N ARG A 70 -6.08 -4.22 12.40
CA ARG A 70 -4.70 -3.73 12.46
C ARG A 70 -4.65 -2.21 12.56
N SER A 71 -3.84 -1.69 13.48
CA SER A 71 -3.50 -0.26 13.48
C SER A 71 -2.68 0.11 12.24
N TYR A 72 -2.77 1.37 11.79
CA TYR A 72 -1.98 1.86 10.65
C TYR A 72 -0.47 1.65 10.87
N ARG A 73 0.19 1.05 9.87
CA ARG A 73 1.63 0.69 9.90
C ARG A 73 2.47 1.47 8.91
N GLY A 74 1.96 2.55 8.35
CA GLY A 74 2.74 3.44 7.48
C GLY A 74 2.65 3.14 5.99
N SER A 75 1.92 2.11 5.56
CA SER A 75 1.78 1.80 4.13
C SER A 75 1.21 2.99 3.35
N ILE A 76 1.62 3.11 2.10
CA ILE A 76 1.16 4.17 1.20
C ILE A 76 0.79 3.56 -0.14
N TYR A 77 -0.37 3.96 -0.65
CA TYR A 77 -0.80 3.74 -2.02
C TYR A 77 -0.12 4.74 -2.94
N ILE A 78 0.24 4.30 -4.15
CA ILE A 78 0.84 5.13 -5.18
C ILE A 78 -0.08 5.12 -6.41
N ASP A 79 -0.56 6.29 -6.83
CA ASP A 79 -1.51 6.46 -7.95
C ASP A 79 -0.79 6.39 -9.30
N ALA A 80 -0.18 5.23 -9.57
CA ALA A 80 0.39 4.87 -10.86
C ALA A 80 -0.26 3.56 -11.34
N PRO A 81 -0.48 3.37 -12.66
CA PRO A 81 -0.92 2.09 -13.20
C PRO A 81 0.19 1.04 -13.02
N PHE A 82 -0.17 -0.21 -12.70
CA PHE A 82 0.76 -1.32 -12.80
C PHE A 82 0.84 -1.77 -14.27
N ASP A 83 1.74 -1.16 -15.03
CA ASP A 83 1.95 -1.48 -16.45
C ASP A 83 3.42 -1.30 -16.83
N ARG A 84 4.07 -2.36 -17.32
CA ARG A 84 5.48 -2.33 -17.75
C ARG A 84 5.72 -1.47 -18.99
N GLY A 85 4.68 -1.13 -19.74
CA GLY A 85 4.72 -0.16 -20.83
C GLY A 85 4.64 1.29 -20.36
N ASP A 86 4.14 1.54 -19.15
CA ASP A 86 3.88 2.88 -18.63
C ASP A 86 5.16 3.55 -18.12
N SER A 87 5.35 4.82 -18.51
CA SER A 87 6.56 5.57 -18.16
C SER A 87 6.65 5.91 -16.67
N LEU A 88 5.51 6.18 -16.01
CA LEU A 88 5.48 6.48 -14.58
C LEU A 88 5.80 5.23 -13.77
N TYR A 89 5.19 4.09 -14.14
CA TYR A 89 5.51 2.83 -13.48
C TYR A 89 6.99 2.48 -13.61
N ARG A 90 7.56 2.60 -14.80
CA ARG A 90 8.98 2.28 -15.05
C ARG A 90 9.94 3.18 -14.28
N GLU A 91 9.62 4.46 -14.14
CA GLU A 91 10.42 5.40 -13.35
C GLU A 91 10.35 5.06 -11.86
N LEU A 92 9.15 4.78 -11.34
CA LEU A 92 8.94 4.31 -9.98
C LEU A 92 9.67 3.00 -9.70
N GLU A 93 9.56 2.01 -10.60
CA GLU A 93 10.25 0.73 -10.53
C GLU A 93 11.77 0.94 -10.50
N ALA A 94 12.32 1.77 -11.38
CA ALA A 94 13.75 2.05 -11.40
C ALA A 94 14.26 2.77 -10.14
N PHE A 95 13.40 3.54 -9.46
CA PHE A 95 13.71 4.18 -8.19
C PHE A 95 13.65 3.22 -7.01
N LEU A 96 12.71 2.27 -7.00
CA LEU A 96 12.50 1.33 -5.90
C LEU A 96 13.34 0.05 -6.02
N GLU A 97 13.67 -0.38 -7.25
CA GLU A 97 14.31 -1.66 -7.55
C GLU A 97 15.61 -1.52 -8.34
N TYR A 98 16.55 -2.43 -8.09
CA TYR A 98 17.67 -2.69 -8.97
C TYR A 98 17.22 -3.48 -10.20
N PRO A 99 18.03 -3.52 -11.29
CA PRO A 99 17.68 -4.27 -12.49
C PRO A 99 17.46 -5.77 -12.29
N ASP A 100 17.92 -6.33 -11.17
CA ASP A 100 17.69 -7.74 -10.79
C ASP A 100 16.37 -7.95 -10.00
N GLY A 101 15.58 -6.90 -9.80
CA GLY A 101 14.32 -6.91 -9.04
C GLY A 101 14.50 -6.82 -7.52
N SER A 102 15.72 -6.68 -7.01
CA SER A 102 15.94 -6.46 -5.58
C SER A 102 15.62 -5.01 -5.18
N LEU A 103 15.03 -4.82 -4.00
CA LEU A 103 14.64 -3.49 -3.52
C LEU A 103 15.88 -2.69 -3.10
N ARG A 104 15.91 -1.40 -3.47
CA ARG A 104 16.99 -0.47 -3.17
C ARG A 104 16.96 0.05 -1.74
N LEU A 105 15.79 0.03 -1.12
CA LEU A 105 15.56 0.54 0.24
C LEU A 105 15.31 -0.62 1.20
N PRO A 106 15.91 -0.61 2.41
CA PRO A 106 15.75 -1.69 3.37
C PRO A 106 14.41 -1.62 4.11
N HIS A 107 13.99 -2.75 4.68
CA HIS A 107 12.82 -2.88 5.56
C HIS A 107 11.51 -2.34 4.97
N MET A 108 11.35 -2.52 3.67
CA MET A 108 10.12 -2.21 2.96
C MET A 108 9.83 -3.29 1.93
N ARG A 109 8.59 -3.32 1.46
CA ARG A 109 8.17 -4.10 0.30
C ARG A 109 7.47 -3.19 -0.70
N PHE A 110 7.67 -3.46 -1.98
CA PHE A 110 6.89 -2.89 -3.09
C PHE A 110 5.97 -3.98 -3.64
N LEU A 111 4.67 -3.71 -3.64
CA LEU A 111 3.64 -4.71 -3.86
C LEU A 111 2.55 -4.17 -4.77
N VAL A 112 1.89 -5.09 -5.47
CA VAL A 112 0.67 -4.84 -6.24
C VAL A 112 -0.45 -5.71 -5.67
N ILE A 113 -1.64 -5.13 -5.52
CA ILE A 113 -2.87 -5.90 -5.34
C ILE A 113 -3.62 -5.93 -6.67
N GLY A 114 -3.94 -7.13 -7.14
CA GLY A 114 -4.73 -7.32 -8.35
C GLY A 114 -6.20 -6.95 -8.09
N LEU A 115 -6.85 -6.32 -9.07
CA LEU A 115 -8.29 -6.00 -8.96
C LEU A 115 -9.12 -7.26 -8.74
N GLU A 116 -8.80 -8.37 -9.41
CA GLU A 116 -9.51 -9.65 -9.26
C GLU A 116 -9.49 -10.13 -7.81
N TYR A 117 -8.33 -10.11 -7.16
CA TYR A 117 -8.21 -10.47 -5.76
C TYR A 117 -8.92 -9.45 -4.85
N ALA A 118 -8.81 -8.16 -5.15
CA ALA A 118 -9.49 -7.13 -4.39
C ALA A 118 -11.02 -7.26 -4.43
N GLN A 119 -11.59 -7.84 -5.49
CA GLN A 119 -13.02 -8.11 -5.63
C GLN A 119 -13.51 -9.22 -4.68
N GLU A 120 -12.65 -10.06 -4.12
CA GLU A 120 -13.03 -11.04 -3.09
C GLU A 120 -13.58 -10.35 -1.82
N ASN A 121 -13.17 -9.11 -1.57
CA ASN A 121 -13.60 -8.27 -0.46
C ASN A 121 -14.69 -7.25 -0.85
N ALA A 122 -15.38 -7.40 -1.98
CA ALA A 122 -16.37 -6.43 -2.45
C ALA A 122 -17.56 -6.25 -1.47
N HIS A 123 -17.87 -7.27 -0.67
CA HIS A 123 -18.90 -7.18 0.38
C HIS A 123 -18.53 -6.22 1.52
N HIS A 124 -17.25 -5.85 1.68
CA HIS A 124 -16.82 -4.81 2.64
C HIS A 124 -17.33 -3.42 2.27
N ASP A 125 -17.72 -3.21 1.01
CA ASP A 125 -18.22 -1.92 0.50
C ASP A 125 -19.71 -1.70 0.83
N GLU A 126 -20.38 -2.73 1.39
CA GLU A 126 -21.77 -2.61 1.84
C GLU A 126 -21.89 -1.55 2.95
N PRO A 127 -22.83 -0.60 2.85
CA PRO A 127 -23.05 0.38 3.91
C PRO A 127 -23.25 -0.29 5.27
N GLY A 128 -22.50 0.15 6.28
CA GLY A 128 -22.58 -0.39 7.64
C GLY A 128 -21.84 -1.71 7.86
N PHE A 129 -21.09 -2.24 6.87
CA PHE A 129 -20.41 -3.53 7.00
C PHE A 129 -19.47 -3.56 8.20
N TRP A 130 -18.56 -2.58 8.28
CA TRP A 130 -17.56 -2.52 9.36
C TRP A 130 -18.17 -2.22 10.72
N GLU A 131 -19.27 -1.46 10.76
CA GLU A 131 -20.04 -1.21 11.98
C GLU A 131 -20.67 -2.50 12.50
N ARG A 132 -21.35 -3.27 11.64
CA ARG A 132 -21.93 -4.57 12.00
C ARG A 132 -20.85 -5.55 12.46
N TRP A 133 -19.77 -5.66 11.68
CA TRP A 133 -18.65 -6.53 12.00
C TRP A 133 -18.02 -6.18 13.35
N ALA A 134 -17.92 -4.89 13.70
CA ALA A 134 -17.36 -4.44 14.96
C ALA A 134 -18.27 -4.71 16.18
N GLU A 135 -19.59 -4.82 15.98
CA GLU A 135 -20.54 -5.22 17.03
C GLU A 135 -20.40 -6.70 17.41
N ASP A 136 -19.94 -7.53 16.47
CA ASP A 136 -19.80 -8.99 16.61
C ASP A 136 -18.38 -9.44 17.06
N PHE A 137 -17.48 -8.49 17.35
CA PHE A 137 -16.04 -8.76 17.63
C PHE A 137 -15.69 -9.03 19.10
#